data_AF-A0AA39K9M5-F1
#
_entry.id   AF-A0AA39K9M5-F1
#
_cell.length_a   1.000
_cell.length_b   1.000
_cell.length_c   1.000
_cell.angle_alpha   90.00
_cell.angle_beta   90.00
_cell.angle_gamma   90.00
#
_symmetry.space_group_name_H-M   'P 1'
#
loop_
_entity.id
_entity.type
_entity.pdbx_description
1 polymer ?
#
loop_
_entity_poly.entity_id
_entity_poly.type
_entity_poly.pdbx_seq_one_letter_code
_entity_poly.pdbx_strand_id
1 'polypeptide(L)' 'MGWIDNTIAGIGGALLSEESLSSETKKMVGSAFICEAKDIDEVKEKVKADVYYTAGVWDPEKVVILPFVGATPIP' A
#
# COMPACT_ATOMS: atom_id res chain seq x y z
N MET A 1 10.43 -8.51 -5.28
CA MET A 1 10.39 -8.93 -3.86
C MET A 1 10.88 -7.75 -3.00
N GLY A 2 10.11 -6.66 -2.92
CA GLY A 2 10.63 -5.36 -2.41
C GLY A 2 9.93 -4.77 -1.17
N TRP A 3 8.68 -5.15 -0.90
CA TRP A 3 7.90 -4.61 0.22
C TRP A 3 7.73 -5.57 1.38
N ILE A 4 7.82 -6.88 1.11
CA ILE A 4 7.52 -7.95 2.09
C ILE A 4 8.35 -7.80 3.37
N ASP A 5 9.57 -7.26 3.26
CA ASP A 5 10.47 -7.13 4.41
C ASP A 5 10.19 -5.89 5.28
N ASN A 6 9.47 -4.89 4.76
CA ASN A 6 9.13 -3.65 5.50
C ASN A 6 7.64 -3.53 5.82
N THR A 7 6.77 -4.22 5.08
CA THR A 7 5.35 -4.27 5.38
C THR A 7 5.14 -5.06 6.67
N ILE A 8 4.36 -4.51 7.59
CA ILE A 8 3.98 -5.22 8.81
C ILE A 8 3.16 -6.44 8.38
N ALA A 9 3.66 -7.62 8.75
CA ALA A 9 3.12 -8.90 8.29
C ALA A 9 1.63 -9.00 8.58
N GLY A 10 0.82 -9.18 7.53
CA GLY A 10 -0.64 -9.29 7.65
C GLY A 10 -1.42 -7.98 7.46
N ILE A 11 -0.75 -6.85 7.24
CA ILE A 11 -1.41 -5.55 7.01
C ILE A 11 -0.96 -4.94 5.70
N GLY A 12 -1.28 -5.64 4.62
CA GLY A 12 -1.12 -5.17 3.25
C GLY A 12 -2.11 -5.89 2.33
N GLY A 13 -2.66 -5.16 1.36
CA GLY A 13 -3.63 -5.74 0.45
C GLY A 13 -4.10 -4.82 -0.66
N ALA A 14 -4.92 -5.39 -1.55
CA ALA A 14 -5.59 -4.65 -2.60
C ALA A 14 -6.83 -3.93 -2.05
N LEU A 15 -6.99 -2.67 -2.42
CA LEU A 15 -8.27 -1.98 -2.30
C LEU A 15 -9.15 -2.42 -3.47
N LEU A 16 -10.42 -2.70 -3.20
CA LEU A 16 -11.37 -3.22 -4.19
C LEU A 16 -12.44 -2.19 -4.51
N SER A 17 -13.02 -2.27 -5.71
CA SER A 17 -14.23 -1.51 -6.04
C SER A 17 -15.41 -1.99 -5.19
N GLU A 18 -16.39 -1.13 -4.96
CA GLU A 18 -17.62 -1.48 -4.23
C GLU A 18 -18.37 -2.65 -4.89
N GLU A 19 -18.42 -2.69 -6.23
CA GLU A 19 -19.01 -3.78 -7.02
C GLU A 19 -18.40 -5.15 -6.70
N SER A 20 -17.15 -5.17 -6.23
CA SER A 20 -16.45 -6.40 -5.85
C SER A 20 -17.05 -7.05 -4.61
N LEU A 21 -17.88 -6.35 -3.82
CA LEU A 21 -18.52 -6.93 -2.64
C LEU A 21 -19.59 -7.96 -3.01
N SER A 22 -20.30 -7.76 -4.12
CA SER A 22 -21.37 -8.64 -4.61
C SER A 22 -20.97 -9.49 -5.83
N SER A 23 -19.78 -9.26 -6.39
CA SER A 23 -19.27 -9.97 -7.57
C SER A 23 -18.35 -11.14 -7.20
N GLU A 24 -18.39 -12.21 -7.99
CA GLU A 24 -17.40 -13.30 -7.96
C GLU A 24 -16.02 -12.81 -8.43
N THR A 25 -16.00 -11.81 -9.32
CA THR A 25 -14.76 -11.19 -9.79
C THR A 25 -14.40 -10.00 -8.90
N LYS A 26 -13.20 -10.01 -8.30
CA LYS A 26 -12.69 -8.89 -7.51
C LYS A 26 -11.89 -7.93 -8.39
N LYS A 27 -12.34 -6.68 -8.49
CA LYS A 27 -11.65 -5.62 -9.22
C LYS A 27 -10.82 -4.79 -8.26
N MET A 28 -9.50 -4.84 -8.43
CA MET A 28 -8.57 -4.01 -7.66
C MET A 28 -8.61 -2.57 -8.17
N VAL A 29 -8.65 -1.61 -7.23
CA VAL A 29 -8.65 -0.17 -7.49
C VAL A 29 -7.51 0.56 -6.79
N GLY A 30 -6.70 -0.16 -6.01
CA GLY A 30 -5.53 0.39 -5.34
C GLY A 30 -4.86 -0.62 -4.42
N SER A 31 -3.95 -0.13 -3.59
CA SER A 31 -3.24 -0.92 -2.58
C SER A 31 -3.15 -0.12 -1.29
N ALA A 32 -3.19 -0.81 -0.16
CA ALA A 32 -2.95 -0.21 1.15
C ALA A 32 -2.11 -1.16 1.99
N PHE A 33 -1.15 -0.62 2.73
CA PHE A 33 -0.32 -1.39 3.65
C PHE A 33 0.24 -0.45 4.73
N ILE A 34 0.63 -1.03 5.86
CA ILE A 34 1.41 -0.35 6.90
C ILE A 34 2.83 -0.91 6.82
N CYS A 35 3.82 -0.03 6.87
CA CYS A 35 5.23 -0.43 6.85
C CYS A 35 6.01 0.27 7.97
N GLU A 36 7.07 -0.40 8.41
CA GLU A 36 8.06 0.20 9.29
C GLU A 36 9.13 0.90 8.43
N ALA A 37 9.46 2.12 8.81
CA ALA A 37 10.49 2.94 8.16
C ALA A 37 11.06 3.93 9.16
N LYS A 38 12.29 4.40 8.91
CA LYS A 38 12.95 5.37 9.77
C LYS A 38 12.31 6.75 9.68
N ASP A 39 11.89 7.14 8.47
CA ASP A 39 11.27 8.43 8.17
C ASP A 39 10.40 8.35 6.91
N ILE A 40 9.68 9.44 6.62
CA ILE A 40 8.75 9.50 5.49
C ILE A 40 9.48 9.55 4.13
N ASP A 41 10.72 10.04 4.09
CA ASP A 41 11.44 10.20 2.83
C ASP A 41 11.95 8.85 2.32
N GLU A 42 12.39 7.97 3.22
CA GLU A 42 12.67 6.56 2.91
C GLU A 42 11.45 5.89 2.23
N VAL A 43 10.25 6.11 2.75
CA VAL A 43 9.01 5.53 2.18
C VAL A 43 8.72 6.12 0.81
N LYS A 44 8.88 7.44 0.62
CA LYS A 44 8.68 8.09 -0.69
C LYS A 44 9.64 7.56 -1.75
N GLU A 45 10.91 7.34 -1.39
CA GLU A 45 11.90 6.76 -2.30
C GLU A 45 11.54 5.34 -2.69
N LYS A 46 11.14 4.50 -1.72
CA LYS A 46 10.67 3.13 -1.96
C LYS A 46 9.43 3.09 -2.85
N VAL A 47 8.45 3.97 -2.63
CA VAL A 47 7.27 4.11 -3.50
C VAL A 47 7.69 4.43 -4.94
N LYS A 48 8.56 5.44 -5.13
CA LYS A 48 8.99 5.87 -6.47
C LYS A 48 9.78 4.79 -7.23
N ALA A 49 10.46 3.90 -6.49
CA ALA A 49 11.19 2.78 -7.05
C ALA A 49 10.31 1.54 -7.31
N ASP A 50 9.06 1.53 -6.86
CA ASP A 50 8.19 0.35 -6.98
C ASP A 50 7.76 0.09 -8.43
N VAL A 51 7.52 -1.19 -8.75
CA VAL A 51 7.05 -1.60 -10.07
C VAL A 51 5.68 -1.02 -10.42
N TYR A 52 4.77 -0.91 -9.45
CA TYR A 52 3.45 -0.32 -9.69
C TYR A 52 3.55 1.20 -9.92
N TYR A 53 4.50 1.88 -9.30
CA TYR A 53 4.76 3.28 -9.58
C TYR A 53 5.44 3.47 -10.96
N THR A 54 6.54 2.75 -11.18
CA THR A 54 7.36 2.89 -12.40
C THR A 54 6.67 2.37 -13.68
N ALA A 55 5.78 1.39 -13.55
CA ALA A 55 4.97 0.89 -14.67
C ALA A 55 3.65 1.66 -14.87
N GLY A 56 3.39 2.73 -14.09
CA GLY A 56 2.18 3.55 -14.22
C GLY A 56 0.89 2.86 -13.78
N VAL A 57 0.98 1.82 -12.95
CA VAL A 57 -0.18 1.15 -12.34
C VAL A 57 -0.76 2.01 -11.22
N TRP A 58 0.11 2.61 -10.40
CA TRP A 58 -0.28 3.64 -9.44
C TRP A 58 -0.23 5.01 -10.10
N ASP A 59 -1.23 5.83 -9.78
CA ASP A 59 -1.28 7.24 -10.15
C ASP A 59 -0.48 8.05 -9.12
N PRO A 60 0.67 8.66 -9.49
CA PRO A 60 1.53 9.40 -8.57
C PRO A 60 0.83 10.52 -7.81
N GLU A 61 -0.18 11.16 -8.41
CA GLU A 61 -0.92 12.26 -7.79
C GLU A 61 -1.91 11.78 -6.73
N LYS A 62 -2.26 10.49 -6.76
CA LYS A 62 -3.18 9.86 -5.81
C LYS A 62 -2.49 9.02 -4.73
N VAL A 63 -1.17 8.91 -4.76
CA VAL A 63 -0.44 8.20 -3.70
C VAL A 63 -0.45 9.04 -2.42
N VAL A 64 -0.96 8.44 -1.33
CA VAL A 64 -0.99 9.05 0.00
C VAL A 64 -0.06 8.29 0.93
N ILE A 65 0.88 9.00 1.55
CA ILE A 65 1.85 8.46 2.51
C ILE A 65 1.73 9.28 3.79
N LEU A 66 1.42 8.62 4.91
CA LEU A 66 1.20 9.26 6.21
C LEU A 66 1.90 8.47 7.32
N PRO A 67 2.45 9.14 8.35
CA PRO A 67 2.78 8.50 9.61
C PRO A 67 1.53 7.90 10.25
N PHE A 68 1.64 6.71 10.81
CA PHE A 68 0.53 6.02 11.47
C PHE A 68 0.93 5.62 12.89
N VAL A 69 0.03 5.86 13.84
CA VAL A 69 0.13 5.36 15.22
C VAL A 69 -1.10 4.51 15.47
N GLY A 70 -0.89 3.20 15.68
CA GLY A 70 -1.97 2.28 16.01
C GLY A 70 -2.57 2.61 17.38
N ALA A 71 -3.89 2.70 17.46
CA ALA A 71 -4.60 2.81 18.74
C ALA A 71 -4.51 1.51 19.57
N THR A 72 -4.29 0.38 18.89
CA THR A 72 -4.06 -0.95 19.46
C THR A 72 -2.74 -1.51 18.92
N PRO A 73 -2.18 -2.56 19.54
CA PRO A 73 -1.08 -3.30 18.94
C PRO A 73 -1.41 -3.69 17.50
N ILE A 74 -0.47 -3.39 16.61
CA ILE A 74 -0.52 -3.77 15.22
C ILE A 74 -0.12 -5.25 15.14
N PRO A 75 -0.97 -6.14 14.59
CA PRO A 75 -0.71 -7.59 14.50
C PRO A 75 0.64 -7.96 13.90
#